data_AF-A0A7C5I1D7-F1
#
_entry.id   AF-A0A7C5I1D7-F1
#
_cell.length_a   1.000
_cell.length_b   1.000
_cell.length_c   1.000
_cell.angle_alpha   90.00
_cell.angle_beta   90.00
_cell.angle_gamma   90.00
#
_symmetry.space_group_name_H-M   'P 1'
#
loop_
_entity.id
_entity.type
_entity.pdbx_description
1 polymer ?
#
loop_
_entity_poly.entity_id
_entity_poly.type
_entity_poly.pdbx_seq_one_letter_code
_entity_poly.pdbx_strand_id
1 'polypeptide(L)'
;MGELEAKKLPDFSKMTLEEIARFWDEHDSADYWDQMDEARVEFKEPLDETLSIKIHSADLARLKALARKQGLGHTTLVRAWIKEKLEREMKKKA
;
A
#
# COMPACT_ATOMS: atom_id res chain seq x y z
N MET A 1 14.32 14.92 -41.53
CA MET A 1 14.55 14.60 -40.11
C MET A 1 14.19 15.87 -39.35
N GLY A 2 12.98 15.94 -38.82
CA GLY A 2 12.58 17.08 -37.99
C GLY A 2 13.32 16.99 -36.67
N GLU A 3 14.00 18.06 -36.30
CA GLU A 3 14.65 18.22 -35.01
C GLU A 3 13.58 18.04 -33.92
N LEU A 4 13.67 16.95 -33.14
CA LEU A 4 12.88 16.80 -31.94
C LEU A 4 13.51 17.76 -30.92
N GLU A 5 12.93 18.95 -30.77
CA GLU A 5 13.32 19.87 -29.71
C GLU A 5 13.16 19.16 -28.38
N ALA A 6 14.26 18.97 -27.66
CA ALA A 6 14.26 18.35 -26.34
C ALA A 6 13.46 19.24 -25.36
N LYS A 7 12.22 18.86 -25.06
CA LYS A 7 11.36 19.56 -24.09
C LYS A 7 12.02 19.50 -22.72
N LYS A 8 12.18 20.62 -22.02
CA LYS A 8 12.81 20.68 -20.70
C LYS A 8 11.80 20.72 -19.56
N LEU A 9 12.09 20.02 -18.46
CA LEU A 9 11.28 20.13 -17.25
C LEU A 9 11.37 21.55 -16.67
N PRO A 10 10.27 22.14 -16.19
CA PRO A 10 10.29 23.41 -15.50
C PRO A 10 10.87 23.29 -14.08
N ASP A 11 11.28 24.42 -13.52
CA ASP A 11 11.73 24.51 -12.12
C ASP A 11 10.52 24.50 -11.17
N PHE A 12 10.10 23.30 -10.78
CA PHE A 12 8.95 23.09 -9.90
C PHE A 12 9.10 23.74 -8.52
N SER A 13 10.31 24.12 -8.10
CA SER A 13 10.56 24.81 -6.82
C SER A 13 9.95 26.21 -6.76
N LYS A 14 9.62 26.78 -7.93
CA LYS A 14 9.06 28.13 -8.08
C LYS A 14 7.56 28.11 -8.41
N MET A 15 6.94 26.94 -8.44
CA MET A 15 5.53 26.75 -8.82
C MET A 15 4.69 26.34 -7.62
N THR A 16 3.40 26.66 -7.66
CA THR A 16 2.42 26.14 -6.70
C THR A 16 2.00 24.72 -7.07
N LEU A 17 1.42 23.99 -6.10
CA LEU A 17 0.93 22.63 -6.34
C LEU A 17 -0.11 22.57 -7.48
N GLU A 18 -0.98 23.59 -7.59
CA GLU A 18 -2.00 23.69 -8.64
C GLU A 18 -1.38 23.88 -10.03
N GLU A 19 -0.30 24.66 -10.14
CA GLU A 19 0.43 24.86 -11.39
C GLU A 19 1.17 23.59 -11.83
N ILE A 20 1.76 22.87 -10.87
CA ILE A 20 2.42 21.58 -11.13
C ILE A 20 1.39 20.55 -11.62
N ALA A 21 0.22 20.49 -10.98
CA ALA A 21 -0.86 19.59 -11.39
C ALA A 21 -1.34 19.92 -12.82
N ARG A 22 -1.59 21.20 -13.11
CA ARG A 22 -1.99 21.65 -14.45
C ARG A 22 -0.94 21.33 -15.51
N PHE A 23 0.35 21.49 -15.19
CA PHE A 23 1.43 21.11 -16.09
C PHE A 23 1.33 19.63 -16.48
N TRP A 24 1.13 18.74 -15.51
CA TRP A 24 0.99 17.30 -15.77
C TRP A 24 -0.34 16.89 -16.40
N ASP A 25 -1.41 17.67 -16.24
CA ASP A 25 -2.66 17.47 -16.99
C ASP A 25 -2.49 17.75 -18.49
N GLU A 26 -1.59 18.66 -18.84
CA GLU A 26 -1.38 19.12 -20.23
C GLU A 26 -0.16 18.45 -20.92
N HIS A 27 0.72 17.77 -20.19
CA HIS A 27 1.96 17.21 -20.71
C HIS A 27 2.12 15.71 -20.41
N ASP A 28 2.63 14.96 -21.38
CA ASP A 28 2.98 13.54 -21.22
C ASP A 28 4.33 13.40 -20.48
N SER A 29 4.41 12.50 -19.50
CA SER A 29 5.63 12.26 -18.73
C SER A 29 6.73 11.56 -19.51
N ALA A 30 6.40 10.81 -20.56
CA ALA A 30 7.37 10.16 -21.43
C ALA A 30 8.26 11.17 -22.18
N ASP A 31 7.74 12.37 -22.46
CA ASP A 31 8.48 13.45 -23.12
C ASP A 31 9.67 13.97 -22.27
N TYR A 32 9.70 13.66 -20.98
CA TYR A 32 10.69 14.13 -20.03
C TYR A 32 11.48 12.99 -19.36
N TRP A 33 11.34 11.76 -19.86
CA TRP A 33 11.90 10.56 -19.24
C TRP A 33 13.42 10.66 -18.98
N ASP A 34 14.19 11.19 -19.93
CA ASP A 34 15.65 11.38 -19.82
C ASP A 34 16.09 12.44 -18.79
N GLN A 35 15.16 13.25 -18.29
CA GLN A 35 15.41 14.29 -17.27
C GLN A 35 14.94 13.90 -15.87
N MET A 36 14.32 12.72 -15.72
CA MET A 36 13.87 12.22 -14.43
C MET A 36 14.95 11.35 -13.78
N ASP A 37 15.06 11.45 -12.46
CA ASP A 37 15.91 10.54 -11.70
C ASP A 37 15.29 9.13 -11.64
N GLU A 38 16.13 8.11 -11.78
CA GLU A 38 15.70 6.72 -11.62
C GLU A 38 15.26 6.48 -10.18
N ALA A 39 13.98 6.17 -9.99
CA ALA A 39 13.46 5.77 -8.69
C ALA A 39 13.97 4.38 -8.32
N ARG A 40 14.89 4.30 -7.35
CA ARG A 40 15.28 3.03 -6.74
C ARG A 40 14.15 2.52 -5.85
N VAL A 41 13.31 1.65 -6.41
CA VAL A 41 12.26 0.96 -5.65
C VAL A 41 12.79 -0.39 -5.18
N GLU A 42 13.01 -0.54 -3.87
CA GLU A 42 13.26 -1.85 -3.27
C GLU A 42 11.92 -2.56 -3.04
N PHE A 43 11.62 -3.55 -3.86
CA PHE A 43 10.52 -4.48 -3.60
C PHE A 43 10.94 -5.43 -2.48
N LYS A 44 10.40 -5.20 -1.28
CA LYS A 44 10.55 -6.15 -0.17
C LYS A 44 9.57 -7.31 -0.39
N GLU A 45 10.07 -8.53 -0.22
CA GLU A 45 9.19 -9.70 -0.20
C GLU A 45 8.16 -9.53 0.92
N PRO A 46 6.86 -9.80 0.66
CA PRO A 46 5.86 -9.73 1.70
C PRO A 46 6.23 -10.71 2.82
N LEU A 47 6.42 -10.16 4.03
CA LEU A 47 6.75 -10.94 5.24
C LEU A 47 5.55 -11.76 5.76
N ASP A 48 4.42 -11.72 5.05
CA ASP A 48 3.17 -12.34 5.43
C ASP A 48 3.02 -13.72 4.78
N GLU A 49 2.88 -14.76 5.60
CA GLU A 49 2.51 -16.09 5.14
C GLU A 49 0.99 -16.33 5.27
N THR A 50 0.42 -17.12 4.34
CA THR A 50 -1.01 -17.47 4.38
C THR A 50 -1.25 -18.72 5.20
N LEU A 51 -2.03 -18.58 6.28
CA LEU A 51 -2.51 -19.70 7.10
C LEU A 51 -3.94 -20.10 6.69
N SER A 52 -4.10 -21.32 6.16
CA SER A 52 -5.43 -21.88 5.83
C SER A 52 -5.95 -22.76 6.97
N ILE A 53 -7.11 -22.42 7.53
CA ILE A 53 -7.75 -23.13 8.64
C ILE A 53 -9.20 -23.51 8.31
N LYS A 54 -9.58 -24.73 8.67
CA LYS A 54 -10.99 -25.17 8.62
C LYS A 54 -11.70 -24.72 9.90
N ILE A 55 -12.77 -23.97 9.73
CA ILE A 55 -13.62 -23.48 10.83
C ILE A 55 -15.05 -23.93 10.55
N HIS A 56 -15.77 -24.36 11.59
CA HIS A 56 -17.17 -24.70 11.46
C HIS A 56 -17.99 -23.48 11.02
N SER A 57 -18.99 -23.67 10.15
CA SER A 57 -19.76 -22.58 9.53
C SER A 57 -20.45 -21.68 10.56
N ALA A 58 -20.95 -22.27 11.64
CA ALA A 58 -21.58 -21.54 12.75
C ALA A 58 -20.61 -20.56 13.44
N ASP A 59 -19.36 -20.99 13.65
CA ASP A 59 -18.35 -20.16 14.31
C ASP A 59 -17.86 -19.04 13.39
N LEU A 60 -17.73 -19.31 12.09
CA LEU A 60 -17.43 -18.29 11.09
C LEU A 60 -18.53 -17.21 11.05
N ALA A 61 -19.81 -17.60 11.16
CA ALA A 61 -20.92 -16.65 11.22
C ALA A 61 -20.84 -15.75 12.47
N ARG A 62 -20.55 -16.34 13.63
CA ARG A 62 -20.34 -15.61 14.89
C ARG A 62 -19.16 -14.64 14.80
N LEU A 63 -18.05 -15.08 14.23
CA LEU A 63 -16.86 -14.25 14.00
C LEU A 63 -17.17 -13.05 13.12
N LYS A 64 -17.88 -13.26 11.99
CA LYS A 64 -18.30 -12.18 11.09
C LYS A 64 -19.20 -11.17 11.79
N ALA A 65 -20.15 -11.62 12.60
CA ALA A 65 -21.02 -10.73 13.36
C ALA A 65 -20.22 -9.89 14.38
N LEU A 66 -19.26 -10.49 15.07
CA LEU A 66 -18.42 -9.80 16.04
C LEU A 66 -17.48 -8.78 15.37
N ALA A 67 -16.88 -9.14 14.24
CA ALA A 67 -15.98 -8.25 13.50
C ALA A 67 -16.75 -7.02 12.98
N ARG A 68 -17.96 -7.21 12.45
CA ARG A 68 -18.84 -6.11 12.02
C ARG A 68 -19.15 -5.12 13.13
N LYS A 69 -19.44 -5.60 14.35
CA LYS A 69 -19.69 -4.74 15.52
C LYS A 69 -18.49 -3.84 15.86
N GLN A 70 -17.28 -4.27 15.49
CA GLN A 70 -16.03 -3.53 15.71
C GLN A 70 -15.58 -2.74 14.47
N GLY A 71 -16.36 -2.75 13.38
CA GLY A 71 -15.97 -2.10 12.12
C GLY A 71 -14.80 -2.79 11.40
N LEU A 72 -14.52 -4.05 11.72
CA LEU A 72 -13.38 -4.80 11.19
C LEU A 72 -13.81 -5.93 10.25
N GLY A 73 -12.91 -6.31 9.35
CA GLY A 73 -12.99 -7.57 8.63
C GLY A 73 -12.75 -8.77 9.56
N HIS A 74 -13.44 -9.88 9.34
CA HIS A 74 -13.30 -11.09 10.15
C HIS A 74 -11.87 -11.66 10.13
N THR A 75 -11.17 -11.59 9.00
CA THR A 75 -9.76 -11.97 8.87
C THR A 75 -8.83 -11.05 9.66
N THR A 76 -9.08 -9.73 9.63
CA THR A 76 -8.35 -8.74 10.44
C THR A 76 -8.50 -9.02 11.92
N LEU A 77 -9.74 -9.30 12.37
CA LEU A 77 -10.01 -9.63 13.77
C LEU A 77 -9.26 -10.90 14.21
N VAL A 78 -9.28 -11.96 13.39
CA VAL A 78 -8.56 -13.21 13.69
C VAL A 78 -7.06 -12.97 13.77
N ARG A 79 -6.48 -12.21 12.83
CA ARG A 79 -5.06 -11.87 12.86
C ARG A 79 -4.66 -11.15 14.15
N ALA A 80 -5.47 -10.18 14.58
CA ALA A 80 -5.23 -9.45 15.83
C ALA A 80 -5.25 -10.36 17.05
N TRP A 81 -6.24 -11.27 17.14
CA TRP A 81 -6.32 -12.23 18.24
C TRP A 81 -5.19 -13.25 18.26
N ILE A 82 -4.76 -13.75 17.10
CA ILE A 82 -3.61 -14.67 17.02
C ILE A 82 -2.36 -13.98 17.55
N LYS A 83 -2.09 -12.74 17.12
CA LYS A 83 -0.94 -11.95 17.60
C LYS A 83 -1.00 -11.77 19.12
N GLU A 84 -2.14 -11.31 19.63
CA GLU A 84 -2.31 -11.09 21.06
C GLU A 84 -2.09 -12.38 21.87
N LYS A 85 -2.63 -13.51 21.39
CA LYS A 85 -2.48 -14.80 22.06
C LYS A 85 -1.03 -15.28 22.05
N LEU A 86 -0.31 -15.12 20.94
CA LEU A 86 1.12 -15.46 20.86
C LEU A 86 1.96 -14.64 21.83
N GLU A 87 1.74 -13.33 21.90
CA GLU A 87 2.44 -12.45 22.84
C GLU A 87 2.18 -12.86 24.30
N ARG A 88 0.94 -13.21 24.63
CA ARG A 88 0.58 -13.69 25.98
C ARG A 88 1.24 -15.02 26.32
N GLU A 89 1.31 -15.97 25.39
CA GLU A 89 1.93 -17.28 25.64
C GLU A 89 3.47 -17.22 25.68
N MET A 90 4.10 -16.33 24.90
CA MET A 90 5.54 -16.06 24.97
C MET A 90 5.93 -15.46 26.32
N LYS A 91 5.15 -14.50 26.84
CA LYS A 91 5.41 -13.87 28.15
C LYS A 91 5.25 -14.81 29.34
N LYS A 92 4.42 -15.86 29.23
CA LYS A 92 4.24 -16.86 30.30
C LYS A 92 5.38 -17.88 30.39
N LYS A 93 6.17 -18.03 29.33
CA LYS A 93 7.28 -18.98 29.24
C LYS A 93 8.64 -18.38 29.59
N ALA A 94 8.70 -17.06 29.78
CA ALA A 94 9.85 -16.30 30.27
C ALA A 94 9.74 -16.13 31.79
#